data_AF-A0A952PZE6-F1
#
_entry.id   AF-A0A952PZE6-F1
#
_cell.length_a   1.000
_cell.length_b   1.000
_cell.length_c   1.000
_cell.angle_alpha   90.00
_cell.angle_beta   90.00
_cell.angle_gamma   90.00
#
_symmetry.space_group_name_H-M   'P 1'
#
loop_
_entity.id
_entity.type
_entity.pdbx_description
1 polymer ?
#
loop_
_entity_poly.entity_id
_entity_poly.type
_entity_poly.pdbx_seq_one_letter_code
_entity_poly.pdbx_strand_id
1 'polypeptide(L)'
;MNSKTGCVASILLLLLLLGALILGVYMSFVRAFTPEHWTLDKINDSLSIPVPTDAANLSFDGHLGRGGYLMLEFQASPESIAAFVSQLCDGVLYDGYDPFKAIDVAEPYTFAHPMHLDIYSYYSYSIGLPNAIKGNRCLQSRPGYQVQVRVDTSEAQVYAIKLHLSFSCDVGCPYLPLNVTKPVGEFPLTVLGLRGAKNPYKLAEREVCINIDNSNHNAEKWGYLKDARIEIKVDGQILARAVLNGNSQLLSRTNTNGAVTAEASGGLWYYCVDVVSNRLINSNRITLSIVIDPTTQTATTYTWQIEIE
;
A
#
# COMPACT_ATOMS: atom_id res chain seq x y z
N MET A 1 -31.69 -16.31 -68.38
CA MET A 1 -30.78 -15.56 -67.49
C MET A 1 -30.27 -16.52 -66.44
N ASN A 2 -28.96 -16.77 -66.41
CA ASN A 2 -28.36 -17.92 -65.72
C ASN A 2 -28.29 -17.72 -64.20
N SER A 3 -29.20 -18.36 -63.47
CA SER A 3 -29.27 -18.35 -62.00
C SER A 3 -27.98 -18.85 -61.30
N LYS A 4 -27.11 -19.58 -62.02
CA LYS A 4 -25.86 -20.14 -61.48
C LYS A 4 -24.75 -19.10 -61.23
N THR A 5 -24.68 -18.00 -62.00
CA THR A 5 -23.64 -16.97 -61.80
C THR A 5 -23.91 -16.12 -60.57
N GLY A 6 -25.18 -15.89 -60.21
CA GLY A 6 -25.55 -15.19 -58.99
C GLY A 6 -25.15 -15.93 -57.72
N CYS A 7 -25.27 -17.26 -57.72
CA CYS A 7 -24.92 -18.09 -56.56
C CYS A 7 -23.41 -18.04 -56.24
N VAL A 8 -22.56 -18.12 -57.26
CA VAL A 8 -21.09 -18.06 -57.08
C VAL A 8 -20.65 -16.69 -56.57
N ALA A 9 -21.24 -15.61 -57.11
CA ALA A 9 -20.93 -14.24 -56.66
C ALA A 9 -21.31 -14.01 -55.19
N SER A 10 -22.46 -14.50 -54.74
CA SER A 10 -22.90 -14.39 -53.35
C SER A 10 -22.02 -15.17 -52.37
N ILE A 11 -21.58 -16.38 -52.75
CA ILE A 11 -20.66 -17.17 -51.92
C ILE A 11 -19.30 -16.47 -51.81
N LEU A 12 -18.78 -15.90 -52.90
CA LEU A 12 -17.51 -15.20 -52.89
C LEU A 12 -17.56 -13.94 -52.01
N LEU A 13 -18.67 -13.18 -52.08
CA LEU A 13 -18.89 -12.01 -51.23
C LEU A 13 -18.97 -12.40 -49.74
N LEU A 14 -19.66 -13.50 -49.42
CA LEU A 14 -19.76 -14.00 -48.04
C LEU A 14 -18.38 -14.39 -47.49
N LEU A 15 -17.55 -15.07 -48.29
CA LEU A 15 -16.19 -15.45 -47.90
C LEU A 15 -15.28 -14.24 -47.68
N LEU A 16 -15.39 -13.20 -48.51
CA LEU A 16 -14.64 -11.96 -48.35
C LEU A 16 -15.05 -11.22 -47.07
N LEU A 17 -16.35 -11.15 -46.78
CA LEU A 17 -16.87 -10.54 -45.54
C LEU A 17 -16.41 -11.32 -44.30
N LEU A 18 -16.45 -12.65 -44.36
CA LEU A 18 -15.96 -13.49 -43.26
C LEU A 18 -14.45 -13.32 -43.05
N GLY A 19 -13.68 -13.26 -44.14
CA GLY A 19 -12.23 -13.01 -44.09
C GLY A 19 -11.89 -11.64 -43.48
N ALA A 20 -12.62 -10.59 -43.86
CA ALA A 20 -12.45 -9.26 -43.28
C ALA A 20 -12.81 -9.22 -41.79
N LEU A 21 -13.84 -9.95 -41.37
CA LEU A 21 -14.25 -10.04 -39.97
C LEU A 21 -13.20 -10.77 -39.12
N ILE A 22 -12.69 -11.92 -39.61
CA ILE A 22 -11.61 -12.68 -38.94
C ILE A 22 -10.34 -11.82 -38.83
N LEU A 23 -9.96 -11.12 -39.91
CA LEU A 23 -8.81 -10.22 -39.89
C LEU A 23 -9.00 -9.06 -38.91
N GLY A 24 -10.21 -8.49 -38.84
CA GLY A 24 -10.55 -7.42 -37.90
C GLY A 24 -10.45 -7.86 -36.43
N VAL A 25 -10.95 -9.06 -36.11
CA VAL A 25 -10.81 -9.66 -34.77
C VAL A 25 -9.33 -9.95 -34.47
N TYR A 26 -8.59 -10.52 -35.41
CA TYR A 26 -7.17 -10.80 -35.25
C TYR A 26 -6.36 -9.51 -35.02
N MET A 27 -6.59 -8.45 -35.81
CA MET A 27 -5.91 -7.17 -35.64
C MET A 27 -6.27 -6.49 -34.30
N SER A 28 -7.52 -6.62 -33.86
CA SER A 28 -7.95 -6.11 -32.54
C SER A 28 -7.29 -6.88 -31.40
N PHE A 29 -7.16 -8.20 -31.54
CA PHE A 29 -6.43 -9.06 -30.62
C PHE A 29 -4.95 -8.66 -30.58
N VAL A 30 -4.26 -8.63 -31.74
CA VAL A 30 -2.85 -8.23 -31.82
C VAL A 30 -2.62 -6.85 -31.22
N ARG A 31 -3.51 -5.88 -31.45
CA ARG A 31 -3.40 -4.53 -30.86
C ARG A 31 -3.63 -4.51 -29.35
N ALA A 32 -4.49 -5.39 -28.83
CA ALA A 32 -4.67 -5.57 -27.39
C ALA A 32 -3.44 -6.22 -26.71
N PHE A 33 -2.61 -6.92 -27.49
CA PHE A 33 -1.41 -7.61 -27.01
C PHE A 33 -0.08 -6.98 -27.46
N THR A 34 -0.08 -5.92 -28.29
CA THR A 34 1.13 -5.12 -28.49
C THR A 34 1.40 -4.38 -27.19
N PRO A 35 2.50 -4.69 -26.47
CA PRO A 35 2.80 -4.05 -25.21
C PRO A 35 2.92 -2.55 -25.45
N GLU A 36 2.05 -1.79 -24.80
CA GLU A 36 2.07 -0.36 -24.92
C GLU A 36 3.37 0.13 -24.28
N HIS A 37 4.20 0.83 -25.05
CA HIS A 37 5.50 1.30 -24.59
C HIS A 37 5.34 2.52 -23.66
N TRP A 38 6.27 2.62 -22.71
CA TRP A 38 6.42 3.80 -21.88
C TRP A 38 6.79 5.02 -22.71
N THR A 39 6.20 6.16 -22.36
CA THR A 39 6.61 7.49 -22.81
C THR A 39 6.75 8.37 -21.58
N LEU A 40 7.50 9.46 -21.69
CA LEU A 40 7.69 10.38 -20.56
C LEU A 40 6.35 10.95 -20.05
N ASP A 41 5.44 11.31 -20.98
CA ASP A 41 4.11 11.78 -20.62
C ASP A 41 3.34 10.74 -19.81
N LYS A 42 3.36 9.47 -20.24
CA LYS A 42 2.70 8.38 -19.51
C LYS A 42 3.32 8.11 -18.15
N ILE A 43 4.64 8.27 -18.04
CA ILE A 43 5.36 8.14 -16.75
C ILE A 43 4.90 9.25 -15.81
N ASN A 44 4.91 10.50 -16.27
CA ASN A 44 4.47 11.66 -15.49
C ASN A 44 3.01 11.52 -15.05
N ASP A 45 2.13 11.07 -15.94
CA ASP A 45 0.72 10.82 -15.65
C ASP A 45 0.55 9.69 -14.62
N SER A 46 1.27 8.57 -14.80
CA SER A 46 1.18 7.40 -13.91
C SER A 46 1.72 7.69 -12.51
N LEU A 47 2.81 8.44 -12.42
CA LEU A 47 3.39 8.87 -11.15
C LEU A 47 2.62 10.05 -10.56
N SER A 48 1.83 10.80 -11.34
CA SER A 48 1.28 12.09 -10.94
C SER A 48 2.35 13.07 -10.42
N ILE A 49 3.61 12.87 -10.85
CA ILE A 49 4.80 13.66 -10.46
C ILE A 49 5.62 13.84 -11.75
N PRO A 50 5.91 15.08 -12.16
CA PRO A 50 6.72 15.31 -13.34
C PRO A 50 8.18 14.93 -13.08
N VAL A 51 8.79 14.17 -14.01
CA VAL A 51 10.24 14.04 -14.07
C VAL A 51 10.86 15.44 -14.22
N PRO A 52 11.92 15.78 -13.46
CA PRO A 52 12.53 17.11 -13.51
C PRO A 52 12.99 17.51 -14.91
N THR A 53 12.90 18.80 -15.24
CA THR A 53 13.28 19.32 -16.55
C THR A 53 14.79 19.34 -16.78
N ASP A 54 15.59 19.31 -15.72
CA ASP A 54 17.05 19.17 -15.73
C ASP A 54 17.51 17.70 -15.69
N ALA A 55 16.59 16.73 -15.83
CA ALA A 55 16.94 15.32 -15.84
C ALA A 55 17.87 14.98 -17.02
N ALA A 56 19.04 14.45 -16.70
CA ALA A 56 20.03 13.92 -17.62
C ALA A 56 20.07 12.38 -17.55
N ASN A 57 20.59 11.74 -18.59
CA ASN A 57 20.74 10.28 -18.66
C ASN A 57 19.44 9.52 -18.35
N LEU A 58 18.31 10.12 -18.73
CA LEU A 58 16.98 9.55 -18.56
C LEU A 58 16.87 8.25 -19.35
N SER A 59 16.55 7.17 -18.65
CA SER A 59 16.24 5.88 -19.24
C SER A 59 15.06 5.26 -18.52
N PHE A 60 14.23 4.54 -19.25
CA PHE A 60 13.14 3.80 -18.66
C PHE A 60 12.89 2.51 -19.44
N ASP A 61 12.43 1.50 -18.72
CA ASP A 61 12.07 0.18 -19.24
C ASP A 61 10.79 -0.31 -18.57
N GLY A 62 10.10 -1.24 -19.23
CA GLY A 62 8.92 -1.90 -18.72
C GLY A 62 7.79 -1.91 -19.73
N HIS A 63 6.60 -2.24 -19.24
CA HIS A 63 5.41 -2.34 -20.07
C HIS A 63 4.17 -1.97 -19.26
N LEU A 64 3.16 -1.51 -19.98
CA LEU A 64 1.84 -1.20 -19.46
C LEU A 64 0.93 -2.44 -19.44
N GLY A 65 -0.09 -2.42 -18.59
CA GLY A 65 -1.11 -3.46 -18.49
C GLY A 65 -1.00 -4.33 -17.23
N ARG A 66 -1.65 -5.49 -17.26
CA ARG A 66 -1.72 -6.42 -16.12
C ARG A 66 -0.34 -7.00 -15.83
N GLY A 67 0.17 -6.81 -14.61
CA GLY A 67 1.53 -7.20 -14.24
C GLY A 67 2.61 -6.28 -14.82
N GLY A 68 2.20 -5.11 -15.33
CA GLY A 68 3.10 -4.08 -15.82
C GLY A 68 4.07 -3.61 -14.75
N TYR A 69 5.16 -3.00 -15.20
CA TYR A 69 6.12 -2.32 -14.35
C TYR A 69 6.77 -1.18 -15.12
N LEU A 70 7.34 -0.24 -14.36
CA LEU A 70 8.20 0.82 -14.86
C LEU A 70 9.50 0.78 -14.04
N MET A 71 10.62 0.66 -14.73
CA MET A 71 11.94 1.02 -14.22
C MET A 71 12.28 2.38 -14.80
N LEU A 72 12.58 3.36 -13.95
CA LEU A 72 12.97 4.72 -14.37
C LEU A 72 14.29 5.09 -13.69
N GLU A 73 15.26 5.52 -14.48
CA GLU A 73 16.56 5.98 -14.01
C GLU A 73 16.91 7.32 -14.64
N PHE A 74 17.39 8.27 -13.85
CA PHE A 74 17.90 9.54 -14.34
C PHE A 74 18.83 10.20 -13.32
N GLN A 75 19.48 11.28 -13.73
CA GLN A 75 20.31 12.14 -12.91
C GLN A 75 19.75 13.56 -12.94
N ALA A 76 19.78 14.29 -11.82
CA ALA A 76 19.37 15.70 -11.79
C ALA A 76 20.09 16.44 -10.65
N SER A 77 19.89 17.75 -10.55
CA SER A 77 20.39 18.52 -9.42
C SER A 77 19.82 18.02 -8.08
N PRO A 78 20.54 18.21 -6.95
CA PRO A 78 20.03 17.85 -5.62
C PRO A 78 18.65 18.44 -5.31
N GLU A 79 18.40 19.67 -5.75
CA GLU A 79 17.13 20.38 -5.57
C GLU A 79 15.99 19.70 -6.33
N SER A 80 16.23 19.35 -7.61
CA SER A 80 15.26 18.64 -8.44
C SER A 80 14.94 17.24 -7.92
N ILE A 81 15.96 16.48 -7.48
CA ILE A 81 15.73 15.15 -6.88
C ILE A 81 14.98 15.27 -5.56
N ALA A 82 15.31 16.24 -4.71
CA ALA A 82 14.58 16.48 -3.47
C ALA A 82 13.10 16.83 -3.73
N ALA A 83 12.82 17.66 -4.74
CA ALA A 83 11.46 18.04 -5.13
C ALA A 83 10.67 16.88 -5.78
N PHE A 84 11.34 16.01 -6.52
CA PHE A 84 10.75 14.79 -7.08
C PHE A 84 10.40 13.79 -5.97
N VAL A 85 11.36 13.52 -5.07
CA VAL A 85 11.16 12.55 -3.99
C VAL A 85 10.22 13.09 -2.91
N SER A 86 10.14 14.39 -2.64
CA SER A 86 9.19 14.91 -1.64
C SER A 86 7.73 14.58 -1.95
N GLN A 87 7.41 14.35 -3.22
CA GLN A 87 6.09 13.93 -3.68
C GLN A 87 5.94 12.40 -3.77
N LEU A 88 7.04 11.67 -3.68
CA LEU A 88 7.10 10.22 -3.76
C LEU A 88 7.34 9.63 -2.36
N CYS A 89 6.52 8.67 -1.93
CA CYS A 89 6.67 8.09 -0.58
C CYS A 89 6.66 9.14 0.55
N ASP A 90 5.89 10.22 0.38
CA ASP A 90 5.82 11.35 1.32
C ASP A 90 7.19 11.96 1.68
N GLY A 91 8.16 11.84 0.77
CA GLY A 91 9.52 12.36 0.95
C GLY A 91 10.42 11.53 1.86
N VAL A 92 9.95 10.38 2.37
CA VAL A 92 10.73 9.55 3.27
C VAL A 92 11.79 8.76 2.49
N LEU A 93 13.05 8.93 2.88
CA LEU A 93 14.19 8.14 2.43
C LEU A 93 15.05 7.74 3.62
N TYR A 94 15.45 6.47 3.68
CA TYR A 94 16.33 5.95 4.71
C TYR A 94 17.79 5.93 4.22
N ASP A 95 18.69 6.51 5.01
CA ASP A 95 20.12 6.52 4.74
C ASP A 95 20.72 5.11 4.87
N GLY A 96 21.59 4.72 3.95
CA GLY A 96 22.22 3.39 3.93
C GLY A 96 21.30 2.27 3.45
N TYR A 97 20.17 2.60 2.81
CA TYR A 97 19.18 1.63 2.36
C TYR A 97 19.01 1.64 0.83
N ASP A 98 19.14 0.48 0.20
CA ASP A 98 18.90 0.24 -1.22
C ASP A 98 17.79 -0.80 -1.38
N PRO A 99 16.55 -0.40 -1.72
CA PRO A 99 15.42 -1.33 -1.81
C PRO A 99 15.61 -2.38 -2.90
N PHE A 100 16.50 -2.18 -3.88
CA PHE A 100 16.78 -3.14 -4.95
C PHE A 100 17.68 -4.30 -4.51
N LYS A 101 18.33 -4.15 -3.35
CA LYS A 101 19.24 -5.15 -2.77
C LYS A 101 18.90 -5.46 -1.31
N ALA A 102 17.74 -4.99 -0.83
CA ALA A 102 17.36 -5.13 0.55
C ALA A 102 16.86 -6.56 0.86
N ILE A 103 17.05 -6.94 2.12
CA ILE A 103 16.63 -8.21 2.70
C ILE A 103 15.40 -7.95 3.56
N ASP A 104 14.34 -8.70 3.29
CA ASP A 104 13.07 -8.60 4.01
C ASP A 104 13.06 -9.58 5.18
N VAL A 105 12.65 -9.08 6.35
CA VAL A 105 12.55 -9.84 7.58
C VAL A 105 11.19 -9.60 8.23
N ALA A 106 10.66 -10.66 8.85
CA ALA A 106 9.36 -10.60 9.52
C ALA A 106 9.44 -9.88 10.87
N GLU A 107 10.62 -9.82 11.49
CA GLU A 107 10.83 -9.23 12.81
C GLU A 107 11.70 -7.98 12.72
N PRO A 108 11.46 -6.96 13.58
CA PRO A 108 12.30 -5.78 13.64
C PRO A 108 13.74 -6.13 13.99
N TYR A 109 14.64 -5.51 13.24
CA TYR A 109 16.08 -5.64 13.35
C TYR A 109 16.69 -4.24 13.40
N THR A 110 17.82 -4.06 14.10
CA THR A 110 18.39 -2.74 14.41
C THR A 110 18.66 -1.85 13.18
N PHE A 111 18.88 -2.46 12.02
CA PHE A 111 19.16 -1.76 10.76
C PHE A 111 18.00 -1.83 9.78
N ALA A 112 16.86 -2.38 10.19
CA ALA A 112 15.71 -2.56 9.33
C ALA A 112 14.68 -1.46 9.50
N HIS A 113 14.17 -1.01 8.37
CA HIS A 113 13.17 0.02 8.27
C HIS A 113 11.79 -0.62 8.09
N PRO A 114 10.75 -0.07 8.73
CA PRO A 114 9.39 -0.55 8.52
C PRO A 114 8.93 -0.22 7.10
N MET A 115 8.38 -1.22 6.42
CA MET A 115 7.76 -1.09 5.11
C MET A 115 6.27 -1.33 5.25
N HIS A 116 5.46 -0.39 4.76
CA HIS A 116 4.01 -0.52 4.72
C HIS A 116 3.55 -0.53 3.27
N LEU A 117 3.05 -1.69 2.82
CA LEU A 117 2.55 -1.90 1.46
C LEU A 117 1.12 -2.43 1.56
N ASP A 118 0.14 -1.56 1.34
CA ASP A 118 -1.30 -1.88 1.31
C ASP A 118 -1.78 -2.76 2.49
N ILE A 119 -2.01 -4.06 2.27
CA ILE A 119 -2.47 -5.01 3.31
C ILE A 119 -1.35 -5.61 4.19
N TYR A 120 -0.08 -5.31 3.93
CA TYR A 120 1.04 -5.95 4.62
C TYR A 120 2.09 -4.96 5.13
N SER A 121 2.74 -5.35 6.23
CA SER A 121 3.86 -4.62 6.81
C SER A 121 4.97 -5.60 7.17
N TYR A 122 6.21 -5.22 6.89
CA TYR A 122 7.40 -6.01 7.14
C TYR A 122 8.58 -5.08 7.41
N TYR A 123 9.73 -5.65 7.72
CA TYR A 123 10.97 -4.92 7.93
C TYR A 123 11.94 -5.20 6.80
N SER A 124 12.65 -4.19 6.32
CA SER A 124 13.62 -4.36 5.24
C SER A 124 14.90 -3.60 5.54
N TYR A 125 16.06 -4.18 5.24
CA TYR A 125 17.35 -3.57 5.46
C TYR A 125 18.34 -3.89 4.34
N SER A 126 19.39 -3.10 4.22
CA SER A 126 20.52 -3.36 3.32
C SER A 126 21.81 -3.51 4.14
N ILE A 127 22.73 -4.36 3.67
CA ILE A 127 23.99 -4.63 4.38
C ILE A 127 25.11 -3.80 3.76
N GLY A 128 25.84 -3.06 4.61
CA GLY A 128 27.13 -2.47 4.25
C GLY A 128 27.08 -1.38 3.19
N LEU A 129 25.98 -0.63 3.10
CA LEU A 129 25.86 0.50 2.19
C LEU A 129 26.26 1.82 2.84
N PRO A 130 26.87 2.75 2.09
CA PRO A 130 27.17 4.07 2.60
C PRO A 130 25.90 4.93 2.74
N ASN A 131 25.90 5.89 3.67
CA ASN A 131 24.78 6.84 3.88
C ASN A 131 24.48 7.71 2.65
N ALA A 132 25.40 7.77 1.68
CA ALA A 132 25.17 8.42 0.40
C ALA A 132 24.08 7.70 -0.43
N ILE A 133 23.83 6.41 -0.20
CA ILE A 133 22.71 5.70 -0.79
C ILE A 133 21.51 5.84 0.14
N LYS A 134 20.43 6.39 -0.40
CA LYS A 134 19.19 6.60 0.32
C LYS A 134 18.07 5.88 -0.42
N GLY A 135 17.09 5.32 0.28
CA GLY A 135 16.02 4.63 -0.41
C GLY A 135 14.76 4.44 0.41
N ASN A 136 13.70 3.97 -0.24
CA ASN A 136 12.46 3.60 0.43
C ASN A 136 11.66 2.59 -0.41
N ARG A 137 10.77 1.83 0.24
CA ARG A 137 9.66 1.15 -0.42
C ARG A 137 8.35 1.63 0.19
N CYS A 138 7.43 2.09 -0.63
CA CYS A 138 6.18 2.66 -0.15
C CYS A 138 5.02 2.33 -1.08
N LEU A 139 3.81 2.62 -0.60
CA LEU A 139 2.62 2.68 -1.43
C LEU A 139 2.39 4.14 -1.87
N GLN A 140 2.40 4.40 -3.16
CA GLN A 140 2.05 5.72 -3.66
C GLN A 140 0.56 5.96 -3.48
N SER A 141 0.20 7.01 -2.76
CA SER A 141 -1.17 7.30 -2.30
C SER A 141 -2.21 7.35 -3.43
N ARG A 142 -1.81 7.68 -4.67
CA ARG A 142 -2.65 7.53 -5.87
C ARG A 142 -1.79 7.14 -7.07
N PRO A 143 -2.14 6.09 -7.82
CA PRO A 143 -3.28 5.17 -7.68
C PRO A 143 -2.99 3.89 -6.85
N GLY A 144 -2.14 3.96 -5.82
CA GLY A 144 -1.87 2.80 -4.93
C GLY A 144 -0.76 1.89 -5.42
N TYR A 145 0.21 2.40 -6.17
CA TYR A 145 1.30 1.58 -6.70
C TYR A 145 2.37 1.30 -5.65
N GLN A 146 2.98 0.12 -5.74
CA GLN A 146 4.18 -0.18 -4.97
C GLN A 146 5.36 0.50 -5.65
N VAL A 147 6.03 1.36 -4.89
CA VAL A 147 7.19 2.11 -5.31
C VAL A 147 8.41 1.61 -4.58
N GLN A 148 9.50 1.42 -5.30
CA GLN A 148 10.84 1.31 -4.74
C GLN A 148 11.68 2.44 -5.32
N VAL A 149 12.29 3.24 -4.46
CA VAL A 149 13.11 4.38 -4.88
C VAL A 149 14.48 4.30 -4.22
N ARG A 150 15.53 4.51 -5.00
CA ARG A 150 16.92 4.67 -4.57
C ARG A 150 17.44 5.98 -5.10
N VAL A 151 18.04 6.79 -4.24
CA VAL A 151 18.78 7.99 -4.57
C VAL A 151 20.24 7.80 -4.18
N ASP A 152 21.14 8.05 -5.13
CA ASP A 152 22.58 8.09 -4.92
C ASP A 152 23.03 9.54 -4.80
N THR A 153 23.50 9.92 -3.62
CA THR A 153 23.94 11.28 -3.27
C THR A 153 25.46 11.38 -3.15
N SER A 154 26.19 10.40 -3.69
CA SER A 154 27.67 10.38 -3.64
C SER A 154 28.31 11.54 -4.41
N GLU A 155 27.66 12.05 -5.45
CA GLU A 155 28.09 13.22 -6.21
C GLU A 155 27.30 14.47 -5.78
N ALA A 156 27.97 15.43 -5.13
CA ALA A 156 27.30 16.57 -4.50
C ALA A 156 26.56 17.52 -5.47
N GLN A 157 26.89 17.49 -6.76
CA GLN A 157 26.30 18.37 -7.79
C GLN A 157 25.19 17.68 -8.59
N VAL A 158 25.15 16.34 -8.57
CA VAL A 158 24.24 15.54 -9.40
C VAL A 158 23.86 14.30 -8.62
N TYR A 159 22.58 14.13 -8.35
CA TYR A 159 22.06 12.93 -7.71
C TYR A 159 21.48 12.00 -8.76
N ALA A 160 21.72 10.70 -8.60
CA ALA A 160 21.15 9.67 -9.46
C ALA A 160 19.97 9.02 -8.77
N ILE A 161 18.85 8.84 -9.49
CA ILE A 161 17.68 8.13 -8.98
C ILE A 161 17.43 6.87 -9.79
N LYS A 162 17.00 5.83 -9.08
CA LYS A 162 16.47 4.60 -9.65
C LYS A 162 15.12 4.33 -9.00
N LEU A 163 14.09 4.23 -9.82
CA LEU A 163 12.72 4.05 -9.42
C LEU A 163 12.17 2.77 -10.05
N HIS A 164 11.44 1.98 -9.27
CA HIS A 164 10.64 0.88 -9.75
C HIS A 164 9.20 1.04 -9.27
N LEU A 165 8.28 1.04 -10.22
CA LEU A 165 6.85 1.10 -9.99
C LEU A 165 6.25 -0.23 -10.47
N SER A 166 5.58 -0.94 -9.58
CA SER A 166 4.90 -2.20 -9.93
C SER A 166 3.38 -2.00 -9.99
N PHE A 167 2.78 -2.35 -11.13
CA PHE A 167 1.34 -2.28 -11.36
C PHE A 167 0.72 -3.63 -11.00
N SER A 168 0.54 -3.86 -9.69
CA SER A 168 -0.03 -5.11 -9.19
C SER A 168 -1.54 -5.17 -9.42
N CYS A 169 -1.99 -6.05 -10.32
CA CYS A 169 -3.23 -6.80 -10.08
C CYS A 169 -2.94 -8.24 -9.59
N ASP A 170 -1.68 -8.68 -9.65
CA ASP A 170 -1.26 -10.07 -9.39
C ASP A 170 0.12 -10.18 -8.74
N VAL A 171 0.53 -9.25 -7.86
CA VAL A 171 1.57 -9.63 -6.89
C VAL A 171 0.90 -10.68 -6.01
N GLY A 172 1.03 -11.95 -6.43
CA GLY A 172 0.71 -13.11 -5.64
C GLY A 172 1.37 -12.85 -4.31
N CYS A 173 0.52 -12.61 -3.31
CA CYS A 173 0.93 -12.25 -1.97
C CYS A 173 2.11 -13.14 -1.61
N PRO A 174 3.30 -12.60 -1.28
CA PRO A 174 4.22 -13.41 -0.50
C PRO A 174 3.41 -13.82 0.73
N TYR A 175 3.09 -15.12 0.80
CA TYR A 175 2.34 -15.74 1.88
C TYR A 175 3.15 -15.49 3.16
N LEU A 176 2.89 -14.39 3.84
CA LEU A 176 3.36 -14.20 5.20
C LEU A 176 2.42 -14.99 6.12
N PRO A 177 2.97 -15.67 7.13
CA PRO A 177 2.23 -16.63 7.93
C PRO A 177 1.03 -15.96 8.59
N LEU A 178 -0.09 -16.69 8.59
CA LEU A 178 -1.42 -16.40 9.16
C LEU A 178 -1.45 -16.00 10.66
N ASN A 179 -0.33 -15.63 11.26
CA ASN A 179 -0.21 -15.29 12.67
C ASN A 179 -0.42 -13.79 12.93
N VAL A 180 -1.48 -13.24 12.35
CA VAL A 180 -2.04 -11.97 12.83
C VAL A 180 -2.74 -12.27 14.15
N THR A 181 -2.41 -11.54 15.22
CA THR A 181 -3.17 -11.68 16.48
C THR A 181 -4.55 -11.07 16.29
N LYS A 182 -5.54 -11.92 16.02
CA LYS A 182 -6.95 -11.54 16.04
C LYS A 182 -7.43 -11.54 17.49
N PRO A 183 -7.93 -10.42 18.01
CA PRO A 183 -8.39 -10.34 19.40
C PRO A 183 -9.60 -11.26 19.67
N VAL A 184 -10.37 -11.55 18.62
CA VAL A 184 -11.46 -12.53 18.55
C VAL A 184 -11.30 -13.33 17.25
N GLY A 185 -11.37 -14.66 17.32
CA GLY A 185 -11.34 -15.51 16.12
C GLY A 185 -12.47 -15.14 15.14
N GLU A 186 -12.17 -15.09 13.85
CA GLU A 186 -13.08 -14.68 12.76
C GLU A 186 -13.56 -13.21 12.72
N PHE A 187 -13.03 -12.35 13.59
CA PHE A 187 -13.42 -10.93 13.66
C PHE A 187 -12.63 -10.09 12.64
N PRO A 188 -13.23 -9.05 12.01
CA PRO A 188 -12.57 -8.23 10.97
C PRO A 188 -11.63 -7.17 11.56
N LEU A 189 -11.26 -7.26 12.84
CA LEU A 189 -10.35 -6.32 13.47
C LEU A 189 -9.00 -6.97 13.72
N THR A 190 -7.97 -6.29 13.25
CA THR A 190 -6.57 -6.60 13.45
C THR A 190 -5.93 -5.47 14.24
N VAL A 191 -5.11 -5.81 15.23
CA VAL A 191 -4.32 -4.83 15.96
C VAL A 191 -2.87 -5.02 15.57
N LEU A 192 -2.29 -3.99 14.96
CA LEU A 192 -0.90 -3.91 14.57
C LEU A 192 -0.12 -3.19 15.68
N GLY A 193 1.11 -3.62 15.92
CA GLY A 193 1.94 -3.04 16.99
C GLY A 193 1.78 -3.70 18.35
N LEU A 194 1.34 -4.96 18.42
CA LEU A 194 1.36 -5.75 19.66
C LEU A 194 2.50 -6.76 19.61
N ARG A 195 3.36 -6.81 20.64
CA ARG A 195 4.38 -7.85 20.75
C ARG A 195 3.71 -9.13 21.24
N GLY A 196 3.90 -10.24 20.53
CA GLY A 196 3.49 -11.58 20.95
C GLY A 196 4.48 -12.60 20.43
N ALA A 197 4.67 -13.74 21.11
CA ALA A 197 5.67 -14.75 20.74
C ALA A 197 5.51 -15.33 19.30
N LYS A 198 4.41 -15.00 18.61
CA LYS A 198 4.12 -15.34 17.21
C LYS A 198 3.63 -14.14 16.38
N ASN A 199 3.75 -12.90 16.88
CA ASN A 199 3.27 -11.72 16.19
C ASN A 199 4.45 -10.98 15.52
N PRO A 200 4.58 -11.02 14.18
CA PRO A 200 5.68 -10.37 13.46
C PRO A 200 5.58 -8.84 13.47
N TYR A 201 4.41 -8.27 13.79
CA TYR A 201 4.16 -6.82 13.82
C TYR A 201 4.62 -6.18 15.14
N LYS A 202 5.84 -6.50 15.57
CA LYS A 202 6.51 -5.81 16.69
C LYS A 202 6.66 -4.34 16.28
N LEU A 203 6.35 -3.41 17.19
CA LEU A 203 6.30 -1.96 16.96
C LEU A 203 7.61 -1.43 16.36
N ALA A 204 7.52 -0.69 15.24
CA ALA A 204 8.61 0.16 14.75
C ALA A 204 8.70 1.48 15.53
N GLU A 205 8.55 1.38 16.85
CA GLU A 205 8.94 2.38 17.85
C GLU A 205 7.92 3.39 18.38
N ARG A 206 6.77 3.72 17.76
CA ARG A 206 5.90 4.80 18.31
C ARG A 206 4.38 4.71 18.20
N GLU A 207 3.79 3.75 17.49
CA GLU A 207 2.35 3.80 17.18
C GLU A 207 1.61 2.47 17.37
N VAL A 208 0.45 2.48 18.03
CA VAL A 208 -0.48 1.35 18.00
C VAL A 208 -1.51 1.62 16.91
N CYS A 209 -1.61 0.71 15.94
CA CYS A 209 -2.54 0.83 14.83
C CYS A 209 -3.61 -0.24 14.91
N ILE A 210 -4.88 0.15 14.75
CA ILE A 210 -5.99 -0.76 14.55
C ILE A 210 -6.29 -0.77 13.07
N ASN A 211 -6.19 -1.95 12.45
CA ASN A 211 -6.64 -2.18 11.08
C ASN A 211 -7.98 -2.92 11.13
N ILE A 212 -8.98 -2.39 10.44
CA ILE A 212 -10.24 -3.08 10.24
C ILE A 212 -10.29 -3.60 8.81
N ASP A 213 -10.14 -4.91 8.68
CA ASP A 213 -10.15 -5.62 7.41
C ASP A 213 -11.57 -5.62 6.81
N ASN A 214 -11.74 -4.81 5.76
CA ASN A 214 -12.98 -4.75 4.97
C ASN A 214 -12.92 -5.60 3.70
N SER A 215 -11.84 -6.34 3.47
CA SER A 215 -11.67 -7.17 2.26
C SER A 215 -12.68 -8.33 2.21
N ASN A 216 -13.18 -8.76 3.37
CA ASN A 216 -14.30 -9.69 3.44
C ASN A 216 -15.63 -8.91 3.49
N HIS A 217 -16.21 -8.68 2.31
CA HIS A 217 -17.54 -8.08 2.09
C HIS A 217 -18.73 -8.87 2.66
N ASN A 218 -18.54 -9.66 3.71
CA ASN A 218 -19.64 -10.35 4.35
C ASN A 218 -20.41 -9.35 5.22
N ALA A 219 -21.38 -8.65 4.62
CA ALA A 219 -22.22 -7.64 5.26
C ALA A 219 -22.87 -8.13 6.57
N GLU A 220 -23.10 -9.44 6.71
CA GLU A 220 -23.62 -10.05 7.93
C GLU A 220 -22.65 -9.93 9.12
N LYS A 221 -21.33 -10.02 8.88
CA LYS A 221 -20.32 -9.85 9.95
C LYS A 221 -20.19 -8.39 10.40
N TRP A 222 -20.49 -7.44 9.51
CA TRP A 222 -20.48 -6.00 9.81
C TRP A 222 -21.73 -5.52 10.56
N GLY A 223 -22.86 -6.22 10.43
CA GLY A 223 -24.08 -5.90 11.18
C GLY A 223 -23.86 -5.83 12.69
N TYR A 224 -22.93 -6.64 13.23
CA TYR A 224 -22.55 -6.64 14.65
C TYR A 224 -21.68 -5.45 15.06
N LEU A 225 -21.07 -4.74 14.10
CA LEU A 225 -20.17 -3.62 14.36
C LEU A 225 -20.83 -2.26 14.16
N LYS A 226 -22.08 -2.24 13.71
CA LYS A 226 -22.84 -1.01 13.59
C LYS A 226 -22.90 -0.34 14.96
N ASP A 227 -22.39 0.89 15.02
CA ASP A 227 -22.31 1.73 16.22
C ASP A 227 -21.35 1.20 17.30
N ALA A 228 -20.48 0.24 16.96
CA ALA A 228 -19.44 -0.24 17.87
C ALA A 228 -18.45 0.88 18.20
N ARG A 229 -18.07 0.94 19.47
CA ARG A 229 -17.10 1.90 20.01
C ARG A 229 -15.78 1.20 20.28
N ILE A 230 -14.74 1.66 19.60
CA ILE A 230 -13.37 1.20 19.81
C ILE A 230 -12.68 2.21 20.73
N GLU A 231 -12.06 1.73 21.80
CA GLU A 231 -11.30 2.53 22.77
C GLU A 231 -9.90 1.96 22.94
N ILE A 232 -8.88 2.78 22.70
CA ILE A 232 -7.50 2.46 23.09
C ILE A 232 -7.26 3.11 24.45
N LYS A 233 -6.97 2.30 25.46
CA LYS A 233 -6.67 2.75 26.82
C LYS A 233 -5.24 2.43 27.21
N VAL A 234 -4.64 3.29 28.01
CA VAL A 234 -3.33 3.06 28.63
C VAL A 234 -3.43 3.48 30.08
N ASP A 235 -3.00 2.60 30.99
CA ASP A 235 -3.14 2.80 32.44
C ASP A 235 -4.58 3.18 32.87
N GLY A 236 -5.57 2.65 32.16
CA GLY A 236 -6.99 2.94 32.36
C GLY A 236 -7.49 4.26 31.76
N GLN A 237 -6.61 5.11 31.21
CA GLN A 237 -6.99 6.35 30.50
C GLN A 237 -7.27 6.07 29.03
N ILE A 238 -8.40 6.57 28.51
CA ILE A 238 -8.72 6.49 27.07
C ILE A 238 -7.84 7.49 26.33
N LEU A 239 -6.91 6.98 25.53
CA LEU A 239 -6.09 7.80 24.64
C LEU A 239 -6.81 8.14 23.35
N ALA A 240 -7.63 7.20 22.88
CA ALA A 240 -8.20 7.30 21.56
C ALA A 240 -9.54 6.56 21.52
N ARG A 241 -10.51 7.15 20.83
CA ARG A 241 -11.85 6.60 20.67
C ARG A 241 -12.32 6.80 19.24
N ALA A 242 -12.86 5.73 18.67
CA ALA A 242 -13.53 5.78 17.40
C ALA A 242 -14.89 5.07 17.47
N VAL A 243 -15.84 5.53 16.67
CA VAL A 243 -17.14 4.89 16.51
C VAL A 243 -17.24 4.40 15.08
N LEU A 244 -17.61 3.14 14.90
CA LEU A 244 -17.91 2.56 13.60
C LEU A 244 -19.34 2.95 13.23
N ASN A 245 -19.51 3.91 12.33
CA ASN A 245 -20.83 4.12 11.75
C ASN A 245 -21.14 2.91 10.84
N GLY A 246 -22.41 2.52 10.71
CA GLY A 246 -22.83 1.35 9.92
C GLY A 246 -22.44 1.36 8.42
N ASN A 247 -21.67 2.35 7.96
CA ASN A 247 -21.05 2.43 6.64
C ASN A 247 -19.53 2.15 6.69
N SER A 248 -19.05 1.51 7.76
CA SER A 248 -17.64 1.14 7.97
C SER A 248 -16.68 2.34 8.06
N GLN A 249 -17.17 3.54 8.39
CA GLN A 249 -16.30 4.69 8.62
C GLN A 249 -15.99 4.82 10.11
N LEU A 250 -14.71 4.97 10.44
CA LEU A 250 -14.26 5.39 11.76
C LEU A 250 -14.56 6.88 11.91
N LEU A 251 -15.57 7.22 12.70
CA LEU A 251 -15.76 8.57 13.17
C LEU A 251 -14.77 8.82 14.31
N SER A 252 -13.64 9.46 14.01
CA SER A 252 -12.72 9.95 15.03
C SER A 252 -13.45 11.00 15.88
N ARG A 253 -13.64 10.72 17.17
CA ARG A 253 -14.01 11.73 18.17
C ARG A 253 -12.83 11.90 19.10
N THR A 254 -12.08 12.97 18.88
CA THR A 254 -10.93 13.38 19.68
C THR A 254 -11.31 13.57 21.15
N ASN A 255 -10.40 13.19 22.05
CA ASN A 255 -10.18 13.95 23.27
C ASN A 255 -8.67 14.11 23.49
N THR A 256 -8.24 15.38 23.53
CA THR A 256 -6.99 15.95 24.06
C THR A 256 -5.67 15.19 23.83
N ASN A 257 -4.86 15.75 22.91
CA ASN A 257 -3.38 15.77 22.90
C ASN A 257 -2.60 14.73 22.06
N GLY A 258 -3.24 13.80 21.35
CA GLY A 258 -2.57 12.94 20.35
C GLY A 258 -3.02 13.26 18.93
N ALA A 259 -2.10 13.40 17.98
CA ALA A 259 -2.45 13.43 16.57
C ALA A 259 -2.97 12.05 16.17
N VAL A 260 -4.21 11.98 15.68
CA VAL A 260 -4.82 10.75 15.16
C VAL A 260 -4.95 10.93 13.65
N THR A 261 -4.22 10.13 12.88
CA THR A 261 -4.41 10.00 11.44
C THR A 261 -5.39 8.85 11.19
N ALA A 262 -6.53 9.19 10.59
CA ALA A 262 -7.43 8.21 10.02
C ALA A 262 -7.23 8.26 8.51
N GLU A 263 -6.54 7.27 7.96
CA GLU A 263 -6.37 7.14 6.52
C GLU A 263 -7.22 5.99 5.99
N ALA A 264 -7.98 6.29 4.94
CA ALA A 264 -8.70 5.31 4.15
C ALA A 264 -7.89 5.05 2.89
N SER A 265 -7.26 3.88 2.79
CA SER A 265 -6.57 3.45 1.58
C SER A 265 -7.01 2.03 1.24
N GLY A 266 -7.41 1.79 -0.02
CA GLY A 266 -7.69 0.43 -0.52
C GLY A 266 -8.86 -0.31 0.13
N GLY A 267 -9.73 0.35 0.90
CA GLY A 267 -10.78 -0.32 1.67
C GLY A 267 -10.33 -0.80 3.05
N LEU A 268 -9.06 -0.63 3.40
CA LEU A 268 -8.57 -0.80 4.76
C LEU A 268 -8.67 0.52 5.50
N TRP A 269 -9.02 0.43 6.78
CA TRP A 269 -9.08 1.58 7.65
C TRP A 269 -8.07 1.43 8.77
N TYR A 270 -7.12 2.36 8.82
CA TYR A 270 -6.11 2.42 9.85
C TYR A 270 -6.47 3.49 10.88
N TYR A 271 -6.38 3.10 12.14
CA TYR A 271 -6.49 4.02 13.26
C TYR A 271 -5.22 3.89 14.10
N CYS A 272 -4.28 4.80 13.87
CA CYS A 272 -3.00 4.83 14.57
C CYS A 272 -3.00 5.88 15.67
N VAL A 273 -2.42 5.54 16.81
CA VAL A 273 -2.21 6.44 17.94
C VAL A 273 -0.72 6.51 18.20
N ASP A 274 -0.15 7.71 18.09
CA ASP A 274 1.20 7.98 18.56
C ASP A 274 1.24 7.85 20.09
N VAL A 275 2.05 6.90 20.51
CA VAL A 275 2.23 6.47 21.89
C VAL A 275 3.25 7.39 22.58
N VAL A 276 4.11 8.11 21.87
CA VAL A 276 5.18 8.92 22.50
C VAL A 276 4.70 10.33 22.88
N SER A 277 3.73 10.90 22.16
CA SER A 277 3.18 12.23 22.47
C SER A 277 2.28 12.26 23.73
N ASN A 278 1.90 11.09 24.28
CA ASN A 278 1.00 10.96 25.42
C ASN A 278 1.57 10.05 26.55
N ARG A 279 2.50 10.57 27.37
CA ARG A 279 2.84 10.07 28.74
C ARG A 279 3.13 8.56 28.93
N LEU A 280 3.40 7.83 27.86
CA LEU A 280 3.43 6.37 27.83
C LEU A 280 4.82 5.75 28.03
N ILE A 281 5.86 6.57 28.12
CA ILE A 281 7.25 6.12 28.31
C ILE A 281 7.41 5.26 29.59
N ASN A 282 6.46 5.34 30.53
CA ASN A 282 6.50 4.61 31.80
C ASN A 282 5.37 3.58 31.99
N SER A 283 4.48 3.37 31.00
CA SER A 283 3.44 2.35 31.11
C SER A 283 3.96 1.03 30.54
N ASN A 284 3.85 -0.03 31.32
CA ASN A 284 4.07 -1.39 30.87
C ASN A 284 2.77 -2.06 30.41
N ARG A 285 1.65 -1.32 30.25
CA ARG A 285 0.36 -1.94 29.95
C ARG A 285 -0.58 -1.08 29.11
N ILE A 286 -0.75 -1.49 27.85
CA ILE A 286 -1.83 -1.00 26.98
C ILE A 286 -3.05 -1.88 27.17
N THR A 287 -4.21 -1.27 27.34
CA THR A 287 -5.49 -1.96 27.35
C THR A 287 -6.32 -1.56 26.13
N LEU A 288 -6.48 -2.45 25.17
CA LEU A 288 -7.43 -2.24 24.08
C LEU A 288 -8.82 -2.69 24.56
N SER A 289 -9.84 -1.87 24.33
CA SER A 289 -11.22 -2.23 24.61
C SER A 289 -12.09 -2.00 23.38
N ILE A 290 -12.82 -3.02 22.95
CA ILE A 290 -13.89 -2.87 21.96
C ILE A 290 -15.20 -3.03 22.71
N VAL A 291 -15.99 -1.97 22.72
CA VAL A 291 -17.32 -1.93 23.30
C VAL A 291 -18.31 -2.03 22.14
N ILE A 292 -18.91 -3.20 21.98
CA ILE A 292 -20.02 -3.36 21.04
C ILE A 292 -21.28 -3.04 21.84
N ASP A 293 -21.93 -1.93 21.50
CA ASP A 293 -23.20 -1.51 22.08
C ASP A 293 -24.30 -1.80 21.04
N PRO A 294 -24.82 -3.04 20.97
CA PRO A 294 -26.04 -3.26 20.22
C PRO A 294 -27.08 -2.38 20.90
N THR A 295 -27.83 -1.60 20.12
CA THR A 295 -28.81 -0.59 20.55
C THR A 295 -29.94 -1.11 21.49
N THR A 296 -29.81 -2.29 22.07
CA THR A 296 -30.80 -3.07 22.79
C THR A 296 -30.28 -3.81 24.05
N GLN A 297 -29.43 -3.15 24.86
CA GLN A 297 -29.34 -3.32 26.34
C GLN A 297 -28.22 -4.19 26.97
N THR A 298 -27.25 -4.73 26.23
CA THR A 298 -26.02 -5.25 26.87
C THR A 298 -24.77 -4.93 26.05
N ALA A 299 -24.00 -3.95 26.52
CA ALA A 299 -22.71 -3.65 25.94
C ALA A 299 -21.75 -4.81 26.22
N THR A 300 -21.30 -5.49 25.16
CA THR A 300 -20.25 -6.50 25.31
C THR A 300 -18.91 -5.79 25.18
N THR A 301 -18.14 -5.79 26.27
CA THR A 301 -16.79 -5.22 26.27
C THR A 301 -15.78 -6.33 26.14
N TYR A 302 -15.06 -6.33 25.03
CA TYR A 302 -13.89 -7.17 24.85
C TYR A 302 -12.67 -6.36 25.27
N THR A 303 -11.88 -6.90 26.20
CA THR A 303 -10.70 -6.23 26.73
C THR A 303 -9.47 -7.09 26.51
N TRP A 304 -8.42 -6.47 25.97
CA TRP A 304 -7.12 -7.08 25.84
C TRP A 304 -6.11 -6.25 26.62
N GLN A 305 -5.37 -6.92 27.49
CA GLN A 305 -4.23 -6.33 28.16
C GLN A 305 -2.99 -6.76 27.40
N ILE A 306 -2.23 -5.78 26.95
CA ILE A 306 -0.95 -5.98 26.31
C ILE A 306 0.09 -5.42 27.24
N GLU A 307 0.97 -6.28 27.72
CA GLU A 307 2.16 -5.84 28.45
C GLU A 307 3.20 -5.31 27.46
N ILE A 308 3.73 -4.12 27.76
CA ILE A 308 4.86 -3.52 27.07
C ILE A 308 6.09 -3.82 27.94
N GLU A 309 7.01 -4.62 27.42
CA GLU A 309 8.36 -4.77 27.98
C GLU A 309 9.32 -3.76 27.37
#